data_AF-A0A538LMW1-F1
#
_entry.id   AF-A0A538LMW1-F1
#
_cell.length_a   1.000
_cell.length_b   1.000
_cell.length_c   1.000
_cell.angle_alpha   90.00
_cell.angle_beta   90.00
_cell.angle_gamma   90.00
#
_symmetry.space_group_name_H-M   'P 1'
#
loop_
_entity.id
_entity.type
_entity.pdbx_description
1 polymer ?
#
loop_
_entity_poly.entity_id
_entity_poly.type
_entity_poly.pdbx_seq_one_letter_code
_entity_poly.pdbx_strand_id
1 'polypeptide(L)'
;MSVTLTILSPYATDWLDLVFRWFHVTAAIVWIGTSFYFVALDNHLEPAKARDDLAGETWEIHGGGFYRIEKYRVAPRRLPEPLHWFKWEAYWTWLSGFTLFVVLYYFQAHATLIDPAVANLTTLEAVGASIGLLIAAWVVYDALCRTVGRRSELALAAGILGLVVATAYGVTHLFAARAAYLQVGAMLGTIMAANVFFVIIPAHWELTRAKEAGREPDPAANVRGKQRSVHNNYFTLPVLFAMLAGHFPFTYGHAHNWAILIWLFVVGAAIRHYFNRRHAGRSLWWIPVACALAVAGLAVWIRPASVPARTTTVSFSRIQPIMQRRCAYCHSLHPQSTAYTTAPQGIRFDTPQEIAAQAALIEAVAVQSHTMPLNNETNMTDAERPRCEDQVMLEITAGGFEFVARLEDEAPQTVAAFRKTLPYDSRVIHVRWSGEGCWIPMGDLDLGVGPENATQYPSPGEIIFYPGGVSETELLIAYGYVSFGSKAGSLAGNHFATIVEGNEHLRPLGVKCLWEGAQAISFRET
;
A
#
# COMPACT_ATOMS: atom_id res chain seq x y z
N MET A 1 -3.49 41.56 16.13
CA MET A 1 -2.24 41.17 16.81
C MET A 1 -1.74 39.89 16.18
N SER A 2 -0.88 40.02 15.18
CA SER A 2 -0.25 38.89 14.50
C SER A 2 0.85 38.35 15.39
N VAL A 3 0.64 37.18 15.99
CA VAL A 3 1.69 36.45 16.69
C VAL A 3 2.64 35.92 15.63
N THR A 4 3.85 36.45 15.65
CA THR A 4 5.00 36.08 14.85
C THR A 4 5.36 34.62 15.15
N LEU A 5 4.87 33.66 14.36
CA LEU A 5 5.44 32.33 14.35
C LEU A 5 6.79 32.45 13.64
N THR A 6 7.88 32.45 14.41
CA THR A 6 9.23 32.37 13.87
C THR A 6 9.30 31.11 13.01
N ILE A 7 9.41 31.27 11.70
CA ILE A 7 9.57 30.14 10.77
C ILE A 7 10.91 29.51 11.12
N LEU A 8 10.89 28.36 11.81
CA LEU A 8 12.06 27.51 11.99
C LEU A 8 12.61 27.19 10.60
N SER A 9 13.94 27.27 10.43
CA SER A 9 14.54 26.87 9.16
C SER A 9 14.21 25.40 8.87
N PRO A 10 14.10 24.97 7.59
CA PRO A 10 13.82 23.57 7.25
C PRO A 10 14.75 22.59 7.99
N TYR A 11 16.03 22.96 8.10
CA TYR A 11 17.03 22.21 8.87
C TYR A 11 16.68 22.05 10.36
N ALA A 12 16.17 23.09 11.01
CA ALA A 12 15.74 23.00 12.40
C ALA A 12 14.50 22.11 12.55
N THR A 13 13.58 22.15 11.59
CA THR A 13 12.41 21.26 11.56
C THR A 13 12.82 19.80 11.40
N ASP A 14 13.81 19.50 10.54
CA ASP A 14 14.34 18.13 10.38
C ASP A 14 14.95 17.60 11.68
N TRP A 15 15.71 18.43 12.40
CA TRP A 15 16.23 18.07 13.72
C TRP A 15 15.14 17.82 14.75
N LEU A 16 14.07 18.63 14.74
CA LEU A 16 12.93 18.41 15.63
C LEU A 16 12.21 17.09 15.30
N ASP A 17 11.94 16.80 14.02
CA ASP A 17 11.33 15.53 13.60
C ASP A 17 12.20 14.34 14.06
N LEU A 18 13.52 14.40 13.83
CA LEU A 18 14.47 13.39 14.29
C LEU A 18 14.41 13.20 15.81
N VAL A 19 14.55 14.27 16.59
CA VAL A 19 14.62 14.20 18.06
C VAL A 19 13.31 13.67 18.65
N PHE A 20 12.15 14.13 18.17
CA PHE A 20 10.86 13.66 18.69
C PHE A 20 10.59 12.19 18.33
N ARG A 21 10.89 11.76 17.10
CA ARG A 21 10.77 10.34 16.72
C ARG A 21 11.74 9.47 17.50
N TRP A 22 12.99 9.92 17.64
CA TRP A 22 14.00 9.16 18.37
C TRP A 22 13.63 9.03 19.85
N PHE A 23 13.16 10.10 20.47
CA PHE A 23 12.62 10.07 21.83
C PHE A 23 11.45 9.10 21.95
N HIS A 24 10.47 9.18 21.04
CA HIS A 24 9.31 8.29 21.05
C HIS A 24 9.68 6.81 20.93
N VAL A 25 10.53 6.46 19.96
CA VAL A 25 11.00 5.08 19.76
C VAL A 25 11.77 4.60 20.99
N THR A 26 12.61 5.44 21.58
CA THR A 26 13.34 5.12 22.81
C THR A 26 12.37 4.83 23.96
N ALA A 27 11.39 5.71 24.19
CA ALA A 27 10.36 5.51 25.21
C ALA A 27 9.58 4.22 24.99
N ALA A 28 9.19 3.94 23.73
CA ALA A 28 8.47 2.73 23.35
C ALA A 28 9.29 1.46 23.62
N ILE A 29 10.59 1.44 23.30
CA ILE A 29 11.48 0.31 23.59
C ILE A 29 11.56 0.06 25.10
N VAL A 30 11.72 1.12 25.91
CA VAL A 30 11.78 0.99 27.37
C VAL A 30 10.45 0.44 27.92
N TRP A 31 9.30 0.94 27.44
CA TRP A 31 8.00 0.47 27.90
C TRP A 31 7.67 -0.97 27.45
N ILE A 32 7.93 -1.29 26.19
CA ILE A 32 7.66 -2.63 25.65
C ILE A 32 8.62 -3.65 26.25
N GLY A 33 9.90 -3.30 26.39
CA GLY A 33 10.91 -4.14 27.03
C GLY A 33 10.54 -4.45 28.47
N THR A 34 10.18 -3.43 29.28
CA THR A 34 9.73 -3.64 30.66
C THR A 34 8.45 -4.48 30.72
N SER A 35 7.48 -4.24 29.84
CA SER A 35 6.25 -5.03 29.74
C SER A 35 6.53 -6.52 29.44
N PHE A 36 7.41 -6.80 28.47
CA PHE A 36 7.82 -8.17 28.13
C PHE A 36 8.55 -8.84 29.29
N TYR A 37 9.46 -8.13 29.94
CA TYR A 37 10.19 -8.63 31.10
C TYR A 37 9.24 -8.99 32.25
N PHE A 38 8.38 -8.07 32.71
CA PHE A 38 7.48 -8.34 33.85
C PHE A 38 6.48 -9.46 33.57
N VAL A 39 6.01 -9.62 32.33
CA VAL A 39 5.15 -10.75 31.96
C VAL A 39 5.95 -12.06 31.91
N ALA A 40 7.19 -12.05 31.43
CA ALA A 40 8.05 -13.23 31.45
C ALA A 40 8.40 -13.64 32.89
N LEU A 41 8.82 -12.67 33.73
CA LEU A 41 9.07 -12.84 35.15
C LEU A 41 7.89 -13.50 35.85
N ASP A 42 6.68 -12.98 35.66
CA ASP A 42 5.47 -13.55 36.24
C ASP A 42 5.18 -14.99 35.80
N ASN A 43 5.55 -15.35 34.56
CA ASN A 43 5.36 -16.72 34.05
C ASN A 43 6.47 -17.69 34.50
N HIS A 44 7.64 -17.18 34.91
CA HIS A 44 8.77 -17.96 35.44
C HIS A 44 8.72 -18.16 36.97
N LEU A 45 7.72 -17.61 37.66
CA LEU A 45 7.58 -17.78 39.10
C LEU A 45 7.29 -19.23 39.44
N GLU A 46 8.15 -19.82 40.27
CA GLU A 46 7.89 -21.12 40.89
C GLU A 46 7.19 -20.92 42.26
N PRO A 47 6.33 -21.85 42.68
CA PRO A 47 5.72 -21.79 44.01
C PRO A 47 6.81 -21.75 45.11
N ALA A 48 6.71 -20.76 46.01
CA ALA A 48 7.66 -20.64 47.11
C ALA A 48 7.52 -21.84 48.07
N LYS A 49 8.60 -22.56 48.33
CA LYS A 49 8.57 -23.81 49.13
C LYS A 49 8.48 -23.57 50.65
N ALA A 50 8.89 -22.40 51.12
CA ALA A 50 9.13 -22.14 52.55
C ALA A 50 8.38 -20.91 53.12
N ARG A 51 7.59 -20.19 52.32
CA ARG A 51 6.99 -18.89 52.67
C ARG A 51 5.58 -18.77 52.08
N ASP A 52 4.56 -18.78 52.94
CA ASP A 52 3.14 -18.71 52.50
C ASP A 52 2.68 -17.32 52.05
N ASP A 53 3.42 -16.26 52.42
CA ASP A 53 3.15 -14.88 52.02
C ASP A 53 3.61 -14.55 50.60
N LEU A 54 4.43 -15.42 49.99
CA LEU A 54 4.89 -15.30 48.61
C LEU A 54 3.89 -15.95 47.63
N ALA A 55 3.67 -15.26 46.51
CA ALA A 55 3.00 -15.81 45.34
C ALA A 55 3.92 -16.76 44.57
N GLY A 56 5.22 -16.49 44.60
CA GLY A 56 6.25 -17.31 44.00
C GLY A 56 7.61 -16.62 44.04
N GLU A 57 8.64 -17.35 43.63
CA GLU A 57 10.00 -16.85 43.51
C GLU A 57 10.66 -17.33 42.22
N THR A 58 11.66 -16.60 41.75
CA THR A 58 12.49 -17.04 40.62
C THR A 58 13.93 -16.55 40.78
N TRP A 59 14.83 -17.21 40.06
CA TRP A 59 16.25 -16.88 40.00
C TRP A 59 16.62 -16.46 38.58
N GLU A 60 17.28 -15.32 38.47
CA GLU A 60 17.71 -14.76 37.18
C GLU A 60 19.20 -14.44 37.22
N ILE A 61 19.86 -14.49 36.06
CA ILE A 61 21.25 -14.07 35.90
C ILE A 61 21.33 -12.97 34.85
N HIS A 62 21.96 -11.85 35.21
CA HIS A 62 22.22 -10.75 34.29
C HIS A 62 23.44 -9.96 34.73
N GLY A 63 24.22 -9.43 33.77
CA GLY A 63 25.37 -8.56 34.08
C GLY A 63 26.44 -9.20 34.99
N GLY A 64 26.54 -10.53 35.03
CA GLY A 64 27.47 -11.26 35.90
C GLY A 64 26.99 -11.49 37.34
N GLY A 65 25.75 -11.12 37.69
CA GLY A 65 25.15 -11.33 39.01
C GLY A 65 23.94 -12.27 38.99
N PHE A 66 23.71 -12.96 40.11
CA PHE A 66 22.50 -13.75 40.35
C PHE A 66 21.49 -12.93 41.17
N TYR A 67 20.26 -12.87 40.71
CA TYR A 67 19.13 -12.19 41.36
C TYR A 67 18.13 -13.22 41.86
N ARG A 68 17.65 -13.06 43.09
CA ARG A 68 16.47 -13.77 43.60
C ARG A 68 15.33 -12.78 43.67
N ILE A 69 14.27 -13.04 42.91
CA ILE A 69 13.09 -12.18 42.87
C ILE A 69 11.96 -12.88 43.61
N GLU A 70 11.48 -12.27 44.69
CA GLU A 70 10.36 -12.76 45.49
C GLU A 70 9.12 -11.91 45.20
N LYS A 71 8.04 -12.53 44.70
CA LYS A 71 6.76 -11.85 44.50
C LYS A 71 5.83 -12.14 45.66
N TYR A 72 5.36 -11.10 46.34
CA TYR A 72 4.38 -11.21 47.41
C TYR A 72 2.97 -11.44 46.83
N ARG A 73 2.13 -12.22 47.52
CA ARG A 73 0.71 -12.38 47.13
C ARG A 73 -0.06 -11.07 47.19
N VAL A 74 0.26 -10.29 48.21
CA VAL A 74 -0.40 -9.03 48.51
C VAL A 74 0.65 -7.93 48.69
N ALA A 75 1.34 -7.90 49.82
CA ALA A 75 2.41 -6.94 50.10
C ALA A 75 3.35 -7.48 51.19
N PRO A 76 4.62 -7.04 51.25
CA PRO A 76 5.53 -7.35 52.36
C PRO A 76 5.03 -6.74 53.68
N ARG A 77 5.59 -7.20 54.82
CA ARG A 77 5.23 -6.66 56.15
C ARG A 77 5.54 -5.18 56.30
N ARG A 78 6.68 -4.73 55.76
CA ARG A 78 7.08 -3.32 55.64
C ARG A 78 7.31 -3.02 54.16
N LEU A 79 6.79 -1.90 53.69
CA LEU A 79 7.06 -1.43 52.32
C LEU A 79 8.51 -0.92 52.26
N PRO A 80 9.33 -1.40 51.31
CA PRO A 80 10.70 -0.93 51.17
C PRO A 80 10.74 0.49 50.56
N GLU A 81 11.76 1.26 50.93
CA GLU A 81 12.06 2.56 50.34
C GLU A 81 13.46 2.54 49.69
N PRO A 82 13.60 2.99 48.42
CA PRO A 82 12.55 3.50 47.53
C PRO A 82 11.72 2.41 46.84
N LEU A 83 10.44 2.68 46.59
CA LEU A 83 9.56 1.86 45.74
C LEU A 83 9.62 2.37 44.29
N HIS A 84 10.12 1.54 43.36
CA HIS A 84 10.24 1.92 41.95
C HIS A 84 8.96 1.61 41.16
N TRP A 85 8.42 2.61 40.46
CA TRP A 85 7.15 2.53 39.73
C TRP A 85 7.35 2.62 38.22
N PHE A 86 6.91 1.59 37.50
CA PHE A 86 6.98 1.51 36.03
C PHE A 86 5.74 2.10 35.36
N LYS A 87 5.50 3.41 35.58
CA LYS A 87 4.39 4.16 34.97
C LYS A 87 4.83 5.16 33.90
N TRP A 88 6.04 5.68 34.06
CA TRP A 88 6.54 6.79 33.25
C TRP A 88 6.86 6.35 31.83
N GLU A 89 7.28 5.10 31.66
CA GLU A 89 7.56 4.47 30.38
C GLU A 89 6.31 4.49 29.50
N ALA A 90 5.15 4.12 30.06
CA ALA A 90 3.87 4.16 29.37
C ALA A 90 3.44 5.59 29.03
N TYR A 91 3.55 6.50 30.01
CA TYR A 91 3.08 7.88 29.86
C TYR A 91 3.91 8.66 28.84
N TRP A 92 5.23 8.54 28.89
CA TRP A 92 6.11 9.20 27.93
C TRP A 92 5.99 8.61 26.54
N THR A 93 5.79 7.30 26.40
CA THR A 93 5.55 6.69 25.08
C THR A 93 4.25 7.22 24.47
N TRP A 94 3.16 7.23 25.23
CA TRP A 94 1.88 7.72 24.73
C TRP A 94 1.92 9.22 24.43
N LEU A 95 2.47 10.03 25.34
CA LEU A 95 2.57 11.48 25.17
C LEU A 95 3.38 11.82 23.92
N SER A 96 4.58 11.26 23.77
CA SER A 96 5.41 11.51 22.58
C SER A 96 4.77 11.00 21.29
N GLY A 97 4.15 9.82 21.32
CA GLY A 97 3.50 9.23 20.15
C GLY A 97 2.27 10.02 19.72
N PHE A 98 1.44 10.45 20.68
CA PHE A 98 0.28 11.28 20.41
C PHE A 98 0.68 12.67 19.92
N THR A 99 1.75 13.27 20.48
CA THR A 99 2.31 14.53 19.96
C THR A 99 2.78 14.38 18.51
N LEU A 100 3.52 13.32 18.18
CA LEU A 100 3.91 13.03 16.80
C LEU A 100 2.68 12.85 15.90
N PHE A 101 1.66 12.13 16.37
CA PHE A 101 0.43 11.94 15.60
C PHE A 101 -0.29 13.28 15.33
N VAL A 102 -0.40 14.17 16.33
CA VAL A 102 -0.98 15.51 16.15
C VAL A 102 -0.18 16.33 15.13
N VAL A 103 1.14 16.41 15.30
CA VAL A 103 2.00 17.25 14.45
C VAL A 103 2.02 16.73 13.02
N LEU A 104 2.14 15.42 12.84
CA LEU A 104 2.32 14.81 11.52
C LEU A 104 1.02 14.52 10.80
N TYR A 105 -0.09 14.28 11.52
CA TYR A 105 -1.37 13.89 10.92
C TYR A 105 -2.49 14.89 11.10
N TYR A 106 -2.51 15.71 12.16
CA TYR A 106 -3.60 16.67 12.37
C TYR A 106 -3.26 18.06 11.82
N PHE A 107 -2.03 18.55 12.00
CA PHE A 107 -1.64 19.85 11.44
C PHE A 107 -1.53 19.83 9.91
N GLN A 108 -1.24 18.67 9.32
CA GLN A 108 -1.18 18.47 7.87
C GLN A 108 -2.29 17.53 7.37
N ALA A 109 -3.47 17.54 8.02
CA ALA A 109 -4.52 16.55 7.78
C ALA A 109 -4.90 16.36 6.31
N HIS A 110 -4.91 17.44 5.51
CA HIS A 110 -5.20 17.34 4.07
C HIS A 110 -4.15 16.53 3.29
N ALA A 111 -2.88 16.58 3.72
CA ALA A 111 -1.79 15.86 3.07
C ALA A 111 -1.61 14.44 3.64
N THR A 112 -1.95 14.20 4.90
CA THR A 112 -1.53 12.98 5.61
C THR A 112 -2.66 12.12 6.17
N LEU A 113 -3.83 12.70 6.47
CA LEU A 113 -4.97 11.99 7.11
C LEU A 113 -6.14 11.77 6.16
N ILE A 114 -6.44 12.75 5.30
CA ILE A 114 -7.60 12.77 4.41
C ILE A 114 -7.18 12.27 3.03
N ASP A 115 -8.02 11.43 2.44
CA ASP A 115 -7.98 11.08 1.02
C ASP A 115 -9.38 11.34 0.44
N PRO A 116 -9.58 12.37 -0.40
CA PRO A 116 -10.88 12.69 -0.98
C PRO A 116 -11.48 11.55 -1.83
N ALA A 117 -10.67 10.62 -2.33
CA ALA A 117 -11.15 9.44 -3.06
C ALA A 117 -11.76 8.38 -2.12
N VAL A 118 -11.40 8.41 -0.84
CA VAL A 118 -11.97 7.54 0.20
C VAL A 118 -13.20 8.20 0.84
N ALA A 119 -13.03 9.40 1.38
CA ALA A 119 -14.10 10.18 2.00
C ALA A 119 -13.80 11.68 1.91
N ASN A 120 -14.77 12.45 1.40
CA ASN A 120 -14.65 13.91 1.32
C ASN A 120 -14.96 14.55 2.69
N LEU A 121 -13.93 14.69 3.52
CA LEU A 121 -14.02 15.25 4.87
C LEU A 121 -13.33 16.61 4.96
N THR A 122 -13.88 17.51 5.78
CA THR A 122 -13.13 18.67 6.23
C THR A 122 -12.05 18.27 7.25
N THR A 123 -11.03 19.12 7.44
CA THR A 123 -10.00 18.91 8.46
C THR A 123 -10.57 18.73 9.86
N LEU A 124 -11.58 19.51 10.23
CA LEU A 124 -12.19 19.43 11.56
C LEU A 124 -12.96 18.11 11.75
N GLU A 125 -13.69 17.66 10.73
CA GLU A 125 -14.38 16.37 10.76
C GLU A 125 -13.40 15.21 10.87
N ALA A 126 -12.33 15.21 10.08
CA ALA A 126 -11.32 14.14 10.10
C ALA A 126 -10.60 14.06 11.46
N VAL A 127 -10.13 15.20 11.98
CA VAL A 127 -9.46 15.26 13.30
C VAL A 127 -10.43 14.91 14.43
N GLY A 128 -11.66 15.44 14.37
CA GLY A 128 -12.72 15.14 15.35
C GLY A 128 -13.08 13.67 15.38
N ALA A 129 -13.24 13.04 14.22
CA ALA A 129 -13.48 11.61 14.09
C ALA A 129 -12.30 10.79 14.63
N SER A 130 -11.07 11.19 14.31
CA SER A 130 -9.86 10.51 14.80
C SER A 130 -9.78 10.51 16.33
N ILE A 131 -9.91 11.68 16.96
CA ILE A 131 -9.89 11.82 18.43
C ILE A 131 -11.09 11.08 19.05
N GLY A 132 -12.28 11.25 18.48
CA GLY A 132 -13.50 10.60 18.93
C GLY A 132 -13.37 9.08 18.93
N LEU A 133 -12.77 8.50 17.89
CA LEU A 133 -12.51 7.06 17.79
C LEU A 133 -11.52 6.57 18.85
N LEU A 134 -10.44 7.31 19.14
CA LEU A 134 -9.50 6.93 20.21
C LEU A 134 -10.18 6.88 21.58
N ILE A 135 -11.01 7.88 21.90
CA ILE A 135 -11.77 7.95 23.15
C ILE A 135 -12.81 6.83 23.21
N ALA A 136 -13.63 6.70 22.15
CA ALA A 136 -14.70 5.72 22.07
C ALA A 136 -14.15 4.29 22.18
N ALA A 137 -13.02 3.99 21.53
CA ALA A 137 -12.40 2.68 21.58
C ALA A 137 -12.01 2.27 23.01
N TRP A 138 -11.42 3.18 23.80
CA TRP A 138 -11.09 2.88 25.19
C TRP A 138 -12.34 2.68 26.05
N VAL A 139 -13.38 3.52 25.88
CA VAL A 139 -14.64 3.38 26.62
C VAL A 139 -15.33 2.04 26.31
N VAL A 140 -15.44 1.68 25.03
CA VAL A 140 -16.03 0.40 24.59
C VAL A 140 -15.20 -0.78 25.11
N TYR A 141 -13.88 -0.70 24.98
CA TYR A 141 -12.97 -1.72 25.50
C TYR A 141 -13.12 -1.91 27.02
N ASP A 142 -13.12 -0.83 27.82
CA ASP A 142 -13.25 -0.94 29.27
C ASP A 142 -14.62 -1.48 29.67
N ALA A 143 -15.69 -1.05 28.98
CA ALA A 143 -17.03 -1.60 29.17
C ALA A 143 -17.11 -3.11 28.87
N LEU A 144 -16.54 -3.56 27.75
CA LEU A 144 -16.46 -4.99 27.40
C LEU A 144 -15.76 -5.78 28.50
N CYS A 145 -14.64 -5.27 28.98
CA CYS A 145 -13.88 -5.94 30.02
C CYS A 145 -14.62 -5.99 31.38
N ARG A 146 -15.36 -4.94 31.74
CA ARG A 146 -16.15 -4.92 32.99
C ARG A 146 -17.39 -5.80 32.93
N THR A 147 -17.95 -6.01 31.75
CA THR A 147 -19.22 -6.73 31.56
C THR A 147 -19.00 -8.17 31.10
N VAL A 148 -18.40 -8.35 29.93
CA VAL A 148 -18.14 -9.66 29.30
C VAL A 148 -16.94 -10.36 29.96
N GLY A 149 -15.89 -9.60 30.28
CA GLY A 149 -14.67 -10.13 30.86
C GLY A 149 -14.83 -10.80 32.22
N ARG A 150 -15.90 -10.48 32.96
CA ARG A 150 -16.25 -11.17 34.21
C ARG A 150 -16.86 -12.55 33.99
N ARG A 151 -17.38 -12.82 32.79
CA ARG A 151 -18.14 -14.05 32.45
C ARG A 151 -17.30 -15.02 31.65
N SER A 152 -16.55 -14.55 30.65
CA SER A 152 -15.75 -15.40 29.77
C SER A 152 -14.60 -14.63 29.11
N GLU A 153 -13.38 -15.12 29.32
CA GLU A 153 -12.17 -14.60 28.67
C GLU A 153 -12.22 -14.80 27.14
N LEU A 154 -12.81 -15.91 26.67
CA LEU A 154 -12.95 -16.17 25.23
C LEU A 154 -13.92 -15.17 24.58
N ALA A 155 -15.06 -14.91 25.22
CA ALA A 155 -16.02 -13.92 24.73
C ALA A 155 -15.43 -12.50 24.76
N LEU A 156 -14.60 -12.19 25.77
CA LEU A 156 -13.88 -10.93 25.84
C LEU A 156 -12.88 -10.79 24.69
N ALA A 157 -12.07 -11.82 24.43
CA ALA A 157 -11.12 -11.82 23.32
C ALA A 157 -11.82 -11.65 21.98
N ALA A 158 -12.94 -12.34 21.75
CA ALA A 158 -13.76 -12.19 20.55
C ALA A 158 -14.35 -10.77 20.42
N GLY A 159 -14.84 -10.19 21.52
CA GLY A 159 -15.35 -8.81 21.54
C GLY A 159 -14.28 -7.76 21.25
N ILE A 160 -13.06 -7.94 21.79
CA ILE A 160 -11.92 -7.08 21.50
C ILE A 160 -11.51 -7.22 20.03
N LEU A 161 -11.43 -8.44 19.49
CA LEU A 161 -11.15 -8.65 18.07
C LEU A 161 -12.22 -7.97 17.20
N GLY A 162 -13.49 -8.11 17.55
CA GLY A 162 -14.60 -7.44 16.87
C GLY A 162 -14.47 -5.92 16.89
N LEU A 163 -14.09 -5.32 18.01
CA LEU A 163 -13.79 -3.88 18.11
C LEU A 163 -12.65 -3.49 17.16
N VAL A 164 -11.54 -4.24 17.16
CA VAL A 164 -10.39 -3.94 16.30
C VAL A 164 -10.73 -4.09 14.81
N VAL A 165 -11.50 -5.13 14.44
CA VAL A 165 -12.00 -5.34 13.06
C VAL A 165 -12.93 -4.20 12.64
N ALA A 166 -13.89 -3.84 13.49
CA ALA A 166 -14.84 -2.76 13.20
C ALA A 166 -14.13 -1.41 13.04
N THR A 167 -13.16 -1.11 13.91
CA THR A 167 -12.36 0.11 13.76
C THR A 167 -11.50 0.07 12.52
N ALA A 168 -10.77 -1.02 12.25
CA ALA A 168 -9.92 -1.16 11.07
C ALA A 168 -10.72 -0.97 9.78
N TYR A 169 -11.88 -1.63 9.67
CA TYR A 169 -12.79 -1.45 8.55
C TYR A 169 -13.29 -0.01 8.45
N GLY A 170 -13.76 0.58 9.55
CA GLY A 170 -14.30 1.94 9.56
C GLY A 170 -13.26 2.99 9.14
N VAL A 171 -12.04 2.91 9.68
CA VAL A 171 -11.00 3.90 9.40
C VAL A 171 -10.38 3.76 8.02
N THR A 172 -10.35 2.56 7.42
CA THR A 172 -9.92 2.42 6.01
C THR A 172 -10.94 2.94 5.00
N HIS A 173 -12.18 3.18 5.43
CA HIS A 173 -13.22 3.83 4.62
C HIS A 173 -13.44 5.31 5.00
N LEU A 174 -12.64 5.83 5.94
CA LEU A 174 -12.78 7.20 6.43
C LEU A 174 -11.51 8.03 6.23
N PHE A 175 -10.34 7.41 6.39
CA PHE A 175 -9.04 8.05 6.31
C PHE A 175 -8.20 7.46 5.19
N ALA A 176 -7.16 8.20 4.79
CA ALA A 176 -6.15 7.69 3.88
C ALA A 176 -5.54 6.38 4.39
N ALA A 177 -5.27 5.42 3.51
CA ALA A 177 -4.92 4.05 3.90
C ALA A 177 -3.72 3.95 4.86
N ARG A 178 -2.69 4.78 4.64
CA ARG A 178 -1.52 4.87 5.53
C ARG A 178 -1.91 5.39 6.91
N ALA A 179 -2.75 6.41 6.98
CA ALA A 179 -3.24 6.99 8.23
C ALA A 179 -4.17 6.03 8.96
N ALA A 180 -4.99 5.27 8.24
CA ALA A 180 -5.89 4.27 8.79
C ALA A 180 -5.13 3.20 9.60
N TYR A 181 -4.03 2.67 9.06
CA TYR A 181 -3.17 1.72 9.79
C TYR A 181 -2.58 2.34 11.06
N LEU A 182 -2.05 3.55 10.95
CA LEU A 182 -1.48 4.26 12.10
C LEU A 182 -2.55 4.56 13.16
N GLN A 183 -3.76 4.92 12.75
CA GLN A 183 -4.90 5.18 13.64
C GLN A 183 -5.29 3.95 14.44
N VAL A 184 -5.32 2.76 13.83
CA VAL A 184 -5.58 1.51 14.56
C VAL A 184 -4.45 1.22 15.56
N GLY A 185 -3.19 1.47 15.17
CA GLY A 185 -2.04 1.38 16.08
C GLY A 185 -2.14 2.35 17.26
N ALA A 186 -2.49 3.61 16.99
CA ALA A 186 -2.68 4.66 17.98
C ALA A 186 -3.86 4.34 18.92
N MET A 187 -4.93 3.74 18.40
CA MET A 187 -6.05 3.23 19.19
C MET A 187 -5.58 2.19 20.20
N LEU A 188 -4.88 1.14 19.75
CA LEU A 188 -4.37 0.10 20.62
C LEU A 188 -3.36 0.66 21.64
N GLY A 189 -2.43 1.53 21.21
CA GLY A 189 -1.49 2.21 22.09
C GLY A 189 -2.18 3.10 23.14
N THR A 190 -3.26 3.79 22.75
CA THR A 190 -4.08 4.58 23.68
C THR A 190 -4.80 3.71 24.68
N ILE A 191 -5.39 2.58 24.24
CA ILE A 191 -5.98 1.59 25.15
C ILE A 191 -4.93 1.11 26.14
N MET A 192 -3.71 0.81 25.67
CA MET A 192 -2.63 0.33 26.52
C MET A 192 -2.19 1.36 27.57
N ALA A 193 -2.02 2.62 27.18
CA ALA A 193 -1.63 3.69 28.09
C ALA A 193 -2.74 4.04 29.08
N ALA A 194 -3.99 4.09 28.61
CA ALA A 194 -5.16 4.32 29.44
C ALA A 194 -5.40 3.16 30.44
N ASN A 195 -5.06 1.92 30.08
CA ASN A 195 -5.04 0.80 31.02
C ASN A 195 -4.05 1.03 32.16
N VAL A 196 -2.87 1.56 31.86
CA VAL A 196 -1.87 1.91 32.88
C VAL A 196 -2.42 3.02 33.78
N PHE A 197 -2.91 4.10 33.17
CA PHE A 197 -3.33 5.31 33.88
C PHE A 197 -4.60 5.13 34.73
N PHE A 198 -5.66 4.52 34.17
CA PHE A 198 -6.98 4.43 34.81
C PHE A 198 -7.23 3.14 35.59
N VAL A 199 -6.45 2.07 35.37
CA VAL A 199 -6.72 0.76 36.00
C VAL A 199 -5.52 0.26 36.82
N ILE A 200 -4.34 0.15 36.22
CA ILE A 200 -3.18 -0.50 36.86
C ILE A 200 -2.60 0.38 37.98
N ILE A 201 -2.27 1.64 37.68
CA ILE A 201 -1.67 2.54 38.68
C ILE A 201 -2.61 2.86 39.84
N PRO A 202 -3.92 3.10 39.63
CA PRO A 202 -4.88 3.21 40.73
C PRO A 202 -4.95 1.95 41.60
N ALA A 203 -4.87 0.75 41.02
CA ALA A 203 -4.85 -0.50 41.80
C ALA A 203 -3.59 -0.61 42.68
N HIS A 204 -2.42 -0.25 42.14
CA HIS A 204 -1.18 -0.21 42.91
C HIS A 204 -1.22 0.85 44.03
N TRP A 205 -1.85 2.00 43.81
CA TRP A 205 -2.07 2.99 44.86
C TRP A 205 -2.97 2.48 45.98
N GLU A 206 -4.07 1.79 45.66
CA GLU A 206 -4.92 1.20 46.70
C GLU A 206 -4.18 0.13 47.49
N LEU A 207 -3.38 -0.70 46.81
CA LEU A 207 -2.53 -1.70 47.48
C LEU A 207 -1.58 -1.06 48.49
N THR A 208 -0.91 0.03 48.08
CA THR A 208 0.04 0.78 48.92
C THR A 208 -0.68 1.41 50.12
N ARG A 209 -1.79 2.12 49.88
CA ARG A 209 -2.57 2.82 50.91
C ARG A 209 -3.23 1.87 51.91
N ALA A 210 -3.77 0.74 51.43
CA ALA A 210 -4.32 -0.28 52.31
C ALA A 210 -3.24 -0.81 53.25
N LYS A 211 -2.04 -1.06 52.72
CA LYS A 211 -0.93 -1.56 53.53
C LYS A 211 -0.43 -0.55 54.56
N GLU A 212 -0.27 0.72 54.16
CA GLU A 212 0.09 1.83 55.07
C GLU A 212 -0.95 2.00 56.17
N ALA A 213 -2.24 1.81 55.86
CA ALA A 213 -3.34 1.87 56.81
C ALA A 213 -3.53 0.57 57.64
N GLY A 214 -2.69 -0.45 57.45
CA GLY A 214 -2.82 -1.74 58.14
C GLY A 214 -4.07 -2.55 57.75
N ARG A 215 -4.69 -2.25 56.60
CA ARG A 215 -5.87 -2.95 56.06
C ARG A 215 -5.45 -4.03 55.06
N GLU A 216 -6.24 -5.09 54.98
CA GLU A 216 -6.17 -6.03 53.86
C GLU A 216 -6.68 -5.35 52.58
N PRO A 217 -5.89 -5.30 51.49
CA PRO A 217 -6.29 -4.70 50.21
C PRO A 217 -7.29 -5.58 49.46
N ASP A 218 -8.20 -4.94 48.72
CA ASP A 218 -9.13 -5.66 47.84
C ASP A 218 -8.38 -6.33 46.67
N PRO A 219 -8.41 -7.67 46.55
CA PRO A 219 -7.74 -8.39 45.47
C PRO A 219 -8.35 -8.08 44.10
N ALA A 220 -9.61 -7.67 44.02
CA ALA A 220 -10.30 -7.45 42.76
C ALA A 220 -9.66 -6.34 41.92
N ALA A 221 -9.09 -5.31 42.56
CA ALA A 221 -8.38 -4.24 41.85
C ALA A 221 -7.12 -4.76 41.14
N ASN A 222 -6.31 -5.57 41.84
CA ASN A 222 -5.08 -6.13 41.29
C ASN A 222 -5.35 -7.20 40.22
N VAL A 223 -6.41 -8.00 40.37
CA VAL A 223 -6.84 -8.94 39.33
C VAL A 223 -7.21 -8.20 38.03
N ARG A 224 -7.96 -7.10 38.12
CA ARG A 224 -8.27 -6.25 36.95
C ARG A 224 -7.01 -5.63 36.35
N GLY A 225 -6.11 -5.10 37.19
CA GLY A 225 -4.82 -4.58 36.75
C GLY A 225 -4.00 -5.63 35.98
N LYS A 226 -3.95 -6.86 36.49
CA LYS A 226 -3.26 -7.97 35.83
C LYS A 226 -3.90 -8.35 34.50
N GLN A 227 -5.23 -8.42 34.42
CA GLN A 227 -5.94 -8.66 33.14
C GLN A 227 -5.55 -7.62 32.10
N ARG A 228 -5.55 -6.33 32.47
CA ARG A 228 -5.15 -5.24 31.58
C ARG A 228 -3.67 -5.30 31.16
N SER A 229 -2.79 -5.67 32.07
CA SER A 229 -1.37 -5.88 31.77
C SER A 229 -1.18 -7.01 30.74
N VAL A 230 -1.94 -8.11 30.87
CA VAL A 230 -1.93 -9.21 29.89
C VAL A 230 -2.43 -8.75 28.52
N HIS A 231 -3.51 -7.97 28.46
CA HIS A 231 -4.00 -7.42 27.20
C HIS A 231 -2.95 -6.53 26.52
N ASN A 232 -2.31 -5.62 27.28
CA ASN A 232 -1.24 -4.77 26.78
C ASN A 232 -0.09 -5.61 26.17
N ASN A 233 0.25 -6.73 26.80
CA ASN A 233 1.25 -7.65 26.27
C ASN A 233 0.87 -8.22 24.89
N TYR A 234 -0.39 -8.66 24.70
CA TYR A 234 -0.88 -9.15 23.41
C TYR A 234 -0.98 -8.06 22.35
N PHE A 235 -1.36 -6.84 22.72
CA PHE A 235 -1.45 -5.71 21.78
C PHE A 235 -0.10 -5.20 21.30
N THR A 236 0.98 -5.52 22.00
CA THR A 236 2.30 -4.95 21.73
C THR A 236 2.81 -5.23 20.31
N LEU A 237 2.79 -6.48 19.85
CA LEU A 237 3.27 -6.81 18.50
C LEU A 237 2.36 -6.24 17.38
N PRO A 238 1.01 -6.30 17.50
CA PRO A 238 0.11 -5.55 16.64
C PRO A 238 0.42 -4.04 16.54
N VAL A 239 0.60 -3.37 17.69
CA VAL A 239 0.94 -1.93 17.73
C VAL A 239 2.25 -1.68 17.02
N LEU A 240 3.31 -2.45 17.31
CA LEU A 240 4.60 -2.30 16.65
C LEU A 240 4.50 -2.43 15.13
N PHE A 241 3.74 -3.41 14.64
CA PHE A 241 3.50 -3.54 13.20
C PHE A 241 2.80 -2.31 12.64
N ALA A 242 1.70 -1.85 13.26
CA ALA A 242 0.96 -0.69 12.79
C ALA A 242 1.83 0.59 12.73
N MET A 243 2.74 0.78 13.70
CA MET A 243 3.68 1.90 13.71
C MET A 243 4.75 1.81 12.62
N LEU A 244 5.14 0.59 12.22
CA LEU A 244 6.11 0.33 11.16
C LEU A 244 5.49 0.20 9.77
N ALA A 245 4.17 0.03 9.67
CA ALA A 245 3.48 -0.29 8.43
C ALA A 245 3.66 0.77 7.34
N GLY A 246 3.97 2.02 7.70
CA GLY A 246 4.33 3.08 6.75
C GLY A 246 5.55 2.76 5.88
N HIS A 247 6.36 1.76 6.24
CA HIS A 247 7.49 1.26 5.46
C HIS A 247 7.13 0.11 4.50
N PHE A 248 5.88 -0.37 4.54
CA PHE A 248 5.43 -1.54 3.80
C PHE A 248 4.17 -1.20 2.98
N PRO A 249 4.29 -0.34 1.94
CA PRO A 249 3.14 0.16 1.17
C PRO A 249 2.23 -0.92 0.59
N PHE A 250 2.79 -2.08 0.25
CA PHE A 250 2.02 -3.22 -0.26
C PHE A 250 0.97 -3.75 0.73
N THR A 251 1.09 -3.49 2.04
CA THR A 251 0.08 -3.94 3.02
C THR A 251 -1.14 -3.03 3.04
N TYR A 252 -0.95 -1.72 2.96
CA TYR A 252 -2.04 -0.74 3.08
C TYR A 252 -2.58 -0.25 1.73
N GLY A 253 -1.80 -0.36 0.64
CA GLY A 253 -2.20 0.01 -0.72
C GLY A 253 -3.12 -1.01 -1.41
N HIS A 254 -3.37 -2.16 -0.79
CA HIS A 254 -4.23 -3.21 -1.35
C HIS A 254 -5.73 -2.94 -1.09
N ALA A 255 -6.61 -3.36 -1.99
CA ALA A 255 -8.07 -3.17 -1.86
C ALA A 255 -8.67 -3.80 -0.58
N HIS A 256 -8.01 -4.82 -0.03
CA HIS A 256 -8.38 -5.47 1.24
C HIS A 256 -7.46 -5.07 2.42
N ASN A 257 -6.98 -3.82 2.43
CA ASN A 257 -6.05 -3.32 3.43
C ASN A 257 -6.49 -3.57 4.89
N TRP A 258 -7.76 -3.39 5.25
CA TRP A 258 -8.23 -3.67 6.61
C TRP A 258 -8.07 -5.15 6.98
N ALA A 259 -8.35 -6.07 6.06
CA ALA A 259 -8.25 -7.51 6.31
C ALA A 259 -6.78 -7.94 6.48
N ILE A 260 -5.88 -7.36 5.67
CA ILE A 260 -4.43 -7.58 5.79
C ILE A 260 -3.94 -7.13 7.17
N LEU A 261 -4.38 -5.97 7.65
CA LEU A 261 -4.02 -5.46 8.97
C LEU A 261 -4.45 -6.42 10.08
N ILE A 262 -5.70 -6.88 10.04
CA ILE A 262 -6.24 -7.83 11.01
C ILE A 262 -5.49 -9.16 10.97
N TRP A 263 -5.15 -9.66 9.77
CA TRP A 263 -4.38 -10.89 9.61
C TRP A 263 -3.01 -10.79 10.32
N LEU A 264 -2.29 -9.70 10.07
CA LEU A 264 -0.98 -9.45 10.67
C LEU A 264 -1.07 -9.22 12.19
N PHE A 265 -2.15 -8.62 12.67
CA PHE A 265 -2.42 -8.48 14.10
C PHE A 265 -2.66 -9.83 14.78
N VAL A 266 -3.45 -10.72 14.16
CA VAL A 266 -3.69 -12.06 14.69
C VAL A 266 -2.37 -12.85 14.72
N VAL A 267 -1.55 -12.77 13.68
CA VAL A 267 -0.20 -13.37 13.65
C VAL A 267 0.67 -12.81 14.78
N GLY A 268 0.71 -11.49 14.96
CA GLY A 268 1.46 -10.84 16.03
C GLY A 268 1.00 -11.29 17.43
N ALA A 269 -0.30 -11.31 17.68
CA ALA A 269 -0.87 -11.79 18.94
C ALA A 269 -0.57 -13.28 19.19
N ALA A 270 -0.60 -14.11 18.15
CA ALA A 270 -0.26 -15.54 18.23
C ALA A 270 1.23 -15.77 18.53
N ILE A 271 2.14 -15.01 17.91
CA ILE A 271 3.57 -15.04 18.24
C ILE A 271 3.78 -14.67 19.70
N ARG A 272 3.10 -13.62 20.19
CA ARG A 272 3.16 -13.26 21.62
C ARG A 272 2.60 -14.36 22.51
N HIS A 273 1.53 -15.03 22.09
CA HIS A 273 0.96 -16.18 22.79
C HIS A 273 1.99 -17.28 22.96
N TYR A 274 2.72 -17.64 21.88
CA TYR A 274 3.77 -18.64 21.92
C TYR A 274 4.83 -18.30 22.98
N PHE A 275 5.36 -17.07 22.98
CA PHE A 275 6.35 -16.66 23.99
C PHE A 275 5.78 -16.72 25.40
N ASN A 276 4.55 -16.27 25.64
CA ASN A 276 3.92 -16.36 26.96
C ASN A 276 3.80 -17.80 27.44
N ARG A 277 3.41 -18.74 26.56
CA ARG A 277 3.33 -20.17 26.90
C ARG A 277 4.72 -20.78 27.14
N ARG A 278 5.71 -20.39 26.34
CA ARG A 278 7.09 -20.83 26.49
C ARG A 278 7.68 -20.41 27.83
N HIS A 279 7.48 -19.16 28.25
CA HIS A 279 7.90 -18.68 29.58
C HIS A 279 7.18 -19.43 30.71
N ALA A 280 5.94 -19.87 30.49
CA ALA A 280 5.23 -20.75 31.44
C ALA A 280 5.62 -22.24 31.33
N GLY A 281 6.77 -22.56 30.72
CA GLY A 281 7.29 -23.93 30.58
C GLY A 281 6.62 -24.79 29.49
N ARG A 282 5.73 -24.23 28.66
CA ARG A 282 5.03 -24.97 27.59
C ARG A 282 5.46 -24.53 26.20
N SER A 283 6.30 -25.33 25.54
CA SER A 283 6.82 -25.01 24.20
C SER A 283 5.90 -25.52 23.08
N LEU A 284 4.94 -24.70 22.66
CA LEU A 284 3.97 -25.01 21.59
C LEU A 284 4.53 -24.63 20.20
N TRP A 285 5.52 -25.37 19.71
CA TRP A 285 6.25 -25.06 18.45
C TRP A 285 5.38 -25.02 17.19
N TRP A 286 4.19 -25.62 17.20
CA TRP A 286 3.25 -25.51 16.09
C TRP A 286 2.77 -24.07 15.86
N ILE A 287 2.76 -23.21 16.89
CA ILE A 287 2.31 -21.81 16.77
C ILE A 287 3.23 -21.00 15.84
N PRO A 288 4.56 -20.90 16.09
CA PRO A 288 5.44 -20.16 15.17
C PRO A 288 5.46 -20.75 13.77
N VAL A 289 5.32 -22.08 13.62
CA VAL A 289 5.19 -22.73 12.31
C VAL A 289 3.90 -22.28 11.61
N ALA A 290 2.75 -22.31 12.30
CA ALA A 290 1.48 -21.84 11.77
C ALA A 290 1.51 -20.35 11.42
N CYS A 291 2.16 -19.51 12.23
CA CYS A 291 2.36 -18.10 11.92
C CYS A 291 3.21 -17.90 10.65
N ALA A 292 4.29 -18.67 10.48
CA ALA A 292 5.12 -18.60 9.27
C ALA A 292 4.33 -19.00 8.01
N LEU A 293 3.53 -20.07 8.10
CA LEU A 293 2.63 -20.49 7.02
C LEU A 293 1.54 -19.46 6.74
N ALA A 294 0.99 -18.82 7.77
CA ALA A 294 -0.01 -17.77 7.62
C ALA A 294 0.56 -16.51 6.95
N VAL A 295 1.83 -16.16 7.24
CA VAL A 295 2.53 -15.06 6.55
C VAL A 295 2.83 -15.44 5.09
N ALA A 296 3.28 -16.65 4.82
CA ALA A 296 3.50 -17.13 3.45
C ALA A 296 2.18 -17.16 2.64
N GLY A 297 1.10 -17.64 3.24
CA GLY A 297 -0.24 -17.62 2.63
C GLY A 297 -0.73 -16.20 2.35
N LEU A 298 -0.52 -15.26 3.29
CA LEU A 298 -0.82 -13.85 3.08
C LEU A 298 -0.01 -13.27 1.91
N ALA A 299 1.30 -13.54 1.85
CA ALA A 299 2.18 -13.07 0.77
C ALA A 299 1.74 -13.59 -0.61
N VAL A 300 1.27 -14.84 -0.68
CA VAL A 300 0.70 -15.40 -1.92
C VAL A 300 -0.65 -14.76 -2.26
N TRP A 301 -1.50 -14.49 -1.27
CA TRP A 301 -2.82 -13.89 -1.48
C TRP A 301 -2.74 -12.45 -1.99
N ILE A 302 -1.85 -11.62 -1.41
CA ILE A 302 -1.71 -10.20 -1.78
C ILE A 302 -0.68 -9.95 -2.89
N ARG A 303 -0.23 -11.02 -3.57
CA ARG A 303 0.73 -10.90 -4.66
C ARG A 303 0.20 -9.89 -5.70
N PRO A 304 1.03 -8.93 -6.17
CA PRO A 304 0.62 -8.04 -7.24
C PRO A 304 0.19 -8.86 -8.46
N ALA A 305 -0.89 -8.45 -9.12
CA ALA A 305 -1.25 -9.04 -10.40
C ALA A 305 -0.08 -8.81 -11.37
N SER A 306 0.47 -9.89 -11.92
CA SER A 306 1.48 -9.82 -12.97
C SER A 306 0.82 -9.21 -14.20
N VAL A 307 1.08 -7.92 -14.45
CA VAL A 307 0.77 -7.30 -15.74
C VAL A 307 1.71 -7.98 -16.75
N PRO A 308 1.19 -8.66 -17.80
CA PRO A 308 2.04 -9.20 -18.84
C PRO A 308 2.91 -8.05 -19.35
N ALA A 309 4.22 -8.26 -19.48
CA ALA A 309 5.11 -7.29 -20.09
C ALA A 309 4.73 -7.15 -21.57
N ARG A 310 3.72 -6.32 -21.86
CA ARG A 310 3.41 -5.92 -23.22
C ARG A 310 4.43 -4.85 -23.59
N THR A 311 5.18 -5.12 -24.64
CA THR A 311 6.19 -4.23 -25.23
C THR A 311 5.54 -3.07 -25.99
N THR A 312 4.54 -2.42 -25.39
CA THR A 312 4.05 -1.14 -25.88
C THR A 312 4.99 -0.07 -25.37
N THR A 313 5.88 0.39 -26.24
CA THR A 313 6.73 1.55 -25.99
C THR A 313 5.86 2.80 -25.90
N VAL A 314 5.45 3.18 -24.69
CA VAL A 314 4.77 4.45 -24.46
C VAL A 314 5.78 5.57 -24.67
N SER A 315 5.47 6.51 -25.58
CA SER A 315 6.35 7.64 -25.85
C SER A 315 6.54 8.50 -24.59
N PHE A 316 7.78 8.94 -24.34
CA PHE A 316 8.08 9.77 -23.17
C PHE A 316 7.27 11.09 -23.17
N SER A 317 6.94 11.62 -24.35
CA SER A 317 6.08 12.81 -24.51
C SER A 317 4.68 12.64 -23.93
N ARG A 318 4.15 11.41 -23.87
CA ARG A 318 2.85 11.10 -23.23
C ARG A 318 2.96 11.04 -21.71
N ILE A 319 4.08 10.54 -21.19
CA ILE A 319 4.30 10.37 -19.75
C ILE A 319 4.76 11.68 -19.08
N GLN A 320 5.55 12.49 -19.79
CA GLN A 320 6.16 13.69 -19.23
C GLN A 320 5.15 14.67 -18.61
N PRO A 321 4.02 15.03 -19.24
CA PRO A 321 3.03 15.92 -18.62
C PRO A 321 2.41 15.35 -17.35
N ILE A 322 2.18 14.02 -17.31
CA ILE A 322 1.65 13.33 -16.12
C ILE A 322 2.67 13.40 -14.99
N MET A 323 3.93 13.06 -15.29
CA MET A 323 5.02 13.13 -14.30
C MET A 323 5.20 14.53 -13.75
N GLN A 324 5.17 15.55 -14.60
CA GLN A 324 5.30 16.95 -14.17
C GLN A 324 4.11 17.40 -13.31
N ARG A 325 2.88 17.01 -13.66
CA ARG A 325 1.68 17.44 -12.95
C ARG A 325 1.43 16.67 -11.65
N ARG A 326 1.78 15.38 -11.60
CA ARG A 326 1.41 14.48 -10.51
C ARG A 326 2.58 14.15 -9.58
N CYS A 327 3.78 13.95 -10.13
CA CYS A 327 4.92 13.48 -9.36
C CYS A 327 5.90 14.61 -9.01
N ALA A 328 6.23 15.49 -9.96
CA ALA A 328 7.15 16.61 -9.75
C ALA A 328 6.58 17.67 -8.77
N TYR A 329 5.27 17.66 -8.51
CA TYR A 329 4.64 18.48 -7.47
C TYR A 329 5.34 18.36 -6.10
N CYS A 330 5.74 17.13 -5.72
CA CYS A 330 6.52 16.86 -4.51
C CYS A 330 7.99 16.54 -4.81
N HIS A 331 8.27 15.90 -5.96
CA HIS A 331 9.59 15.40 -6.34
C HIS A 331 10.26 16.29 -7.39
N SER A 332 10.53 17.55 -7.04
CA SER A 332 11.22 18.53 -7.88
C SER A 332 12.33 19.22 -7.09
N LEU A 333 13.28 19.86 -7.77
CA LEU A 333 14.20 20.83 -7.19
C LEU A 333 13.45 21.98 -6.48
N HIS A 334 12.26 22.33 -6.97
CA HIS A 334 11.39 23.35 -6.37
C HIS A 334 9.98 22.79 -6.17
N PRO A 335 9.76 21.95 -5.13
CA PRO A 335 8.45 21.36 -4.86
C PRO A 335 7.38 22.45 -4.68
N GLN A 336 6.19 22.17 -5.19
CA GLN A 336 5.01 23.02 -5.04
C GLN A 336 4.09 22.53 -3.91
N SER A 337 4.42 21.39 -3.29
CA SER A 337 3.71 20.83 -2.15
C SER A 337 3.75 21.76 -0.92
N THR A 338 2.64 21.79 -0.19
CA THR A 338 2.55 22.50 1.08
C THR A 338 3.15 21.70 2.25
N ALA A 339 3.30 20.38 2.09
CA ALA A 339 3.86 19.48 3.10
C ALA A 339 5.38 19.33 2.98
N TYR A 340 5.95 19.46 1.78
CA TYR A 340 7.35 19.18 1.51
C TYR A 340 8.04 20.37 0.84
N THR A 341 9.07 20.90 1.51
CA THR A 341 9.91 21.99 0.99
C THR A 341 11.14 21.49 0.21
N THR A 342 11.43 20.19 0.30
CA THR A 342 12.48 19.50 -0.45
C THR A 342 11.93 18.17 -0.97
N ALA A 343 12.54 17.67 -2.05
CA ALA A 343 12.10 16.44 -2.68
C ALA A 343 12.26 15.24 -1.71
N PRO A 344 11.18 14.50 -1.37
CA PRO A 344 11.28 13.37 -0.46
C PRO A 344 12.31 12.34 -0.93
N GLN A 345 13.12 11.83 -0.01
CA GLN A 345 14.22 10.88 -0.29
C GLN A 345 15.29 11.41 -1.26
N GLY A 346 15.30 12.72 -1.56
CA GLY A 346 16.17 13.30 -2.57
C GLY A 346 15.85 12.87 -4.01
N ILE A 347 14.71 12.22 -4.23
CA ILE A 347 14.29 11.75 -5.56
C ILE A 347 13.58 12.89 -6.28
N ARG A 348 14.01 13.19 -7.50
CA ARG A 348 13.46 14.25 -8.35
C ARG A 348 12.99 13.71 -9.69
N PHE A 349 12.08 14.42 -10.34
CA PHE A 349 11.53 14.10 -11.65
C PHE A 349 11.51 15.32 -12.59
N ASP A 350 12.47 16.25 -12.41
CA ASP A 350 12.57 17.46 -13.23
C ASP A 350 13.00 17.13 -14.66
N THR A 351 13.82 16.08 -14.84
CA THR A 351 14.40 15.68 -16.13
C THR A 351 13.98 14.27 -16.58
N PRO A 352 14.01 13.98 -17.90
CA PRO A 352 13.74 12.63 -18.42
C PRO A 352 14.66 11.55 -17.87
N GLN A 353 15.94 11.89 -17.66
CA GLN A 353 16.95 10.98 -17.13
C GLN A 353 16.64 10.59 -15.68
N GLU A 354 16.21 11.55 -14.86
CA GLU A 354 15.79 11.28 -13.48
C GLU A 354 14.54 10.39 -13.42
N ILE A 355 13.56 10.62 -14.30
CA ILE A 355 12.36 9.77 -14.41
C ILE A 355 12.74 8.36 -14.83
N ALA A 356 13.56 8.21 -15.87
CA ALA A 356 14.00 6.90 -16.37
C ALA A 356 14.79 6.12 -15.33
N ALA A 357 15.65 6.79 -14.56
CA ALA A 357 16.43 6.17 -13.48
C ALA A 357 15.55 5.59 -12.35
N GLN A 358 14.32 6.05 -12.22
CA GLN A 358 13.38 5.65 -11.17
C GLN A 358 12.17 4.87 -11.70
N ALA A 359 12.18 4.45 -12.98
CA ALA A 359 11.03 3.85 -13.64
C ALA A 359 10.43 2.65 -12.85
N ALA A 360 11.27 1.73 -12.40
CA ALA A 360 10.83 0.57 -11.61
C ALA A 360 10.19 0.96 -10.26
N LEU A 361 10.72 2.00 -9.61
CA LEU A 361 10.15 2.52 -8.37
C LEU A 361 8.82 3.19 -8.63
N ILE A 362 8.73 4.03 -9.66
CA ILE A 362 7.48 4.71 -10.09
C ILE A 362 6.41 3.66 -10.37
N GLU A 363 6.74 2.60 -11.11
CA GLU A 363 5.81 1.50 -11.38
C GLU A 363 5.31 0.87 -10.07
N ALA A 364 6.22 0.51 -9.17
CA ALA A 364 5.86 -0.14 -7.90
C ALA A 364 4.95 0.75 -7.02
N VAL A 365 5.25 2.05 -6.91
CA VAL A 365 4.58 2.93 -5.92
C VAL A 365 3.38 3.69 -6.48
N ALA A 366 3.40 4.07 -7.76
CA ALA A 366 2.32 4.83 -8.40
C ALA A 366 1.40 3.93 -9.22
N VAL A 367 1.90 2.88 -9.89
CA VAL A 367 1.06 2.06 -10.78
C VAL A 367 0.54 0.81 -10.07
N GLN A 368 1.39 0.08 -9.35
CA GLN A 368 1.02 -1.20 -8.74
C GLN A 368 0.34 -1.00 -7.38
N SER A 369 0.94 -0.21 -6.48
CA SER A 369 0.43 -0.06 -5.10
C SER A 369 -0.51 1.12 -4.90
N HIS A 370 -0.60 2.03 -5.87
CA HIS A 370 -1.42 3.26 -5.80
C HIS A 370 -1.09 4.16 -4.60
N THR A 371 0.08 3.99 -3.98
CA THR A 371 0.47 4.75 -2.78
C THR A 371 1.03 6.12 -3.06
N MET A 372 1.37 6.41 -4.33
CA MET A 372 1.80 7.73 -4.80
C MET A 372 0.90 8.21 -5.93
N PRO A 373 0.65 9.52 -6.08
CA PRO A 373 1.02 10.61 -5.17
C PRO A 373 0.42 10.41 -3.79
N LEU A 374 1.13 10.80 -2.73
CA LEU A 374 0.74 10.47 -1.35
C LEU A 374 -0.68 10.98 -1.08
N ASN A 375 -1.56 10.08 -0.61
CA ASN A 375 -2.99 10.35 -0.37
C ASN A 375 -3.71 10.99 -1.56
N ASN A 376 -3.21 10.73 -2.76
CA ASN A 376 -3.67 11.30 -4.02
C ASN A 376 -3.77 12.84 -4.01
N GLU A 377 -2.85 13.55 -3.33
CA GLU A 377 -2.87 15.02 -3.17
C GLU A 377 -3.00 15.77 -4.51
N THR A 378 -2.40 15.24 -5.57
CA THR A 378 -2.48 15.84 -6.90
C THR A 378 -3.69 15.38 -7.71
N ASN A 379 -4.61 14.58 -7.18
CA ASN A 379 -5.76 14.00 -7.91
C ASN A 379 -5.36 13.25 -9.19
N MET A 380 -4.40 12.33 -9.07
CA MET A 380 -4.01 11.43 -10.17
C MET A 380 -5.11 10.38 -10.37
N THR A 381 -5.57 10.22 -11.61
CA THR A 381 -6.61 9.24 -11.97
C THR A 381 -6.00 7.89 -12.33
N ASP A 382 -6.81 6.83 -12.33
CA ASP A 382 -6.34 5.50 -12.76
C ASP A 382 -5.92 5.47 -14.24
N ALA A 383 -6.57 6.25 -15.10
CA ALA A 383 -6.18 6.41 -16.51
C ALA A 383 -4.80 7.11 -16.68
N GLU A 384 -4.40 7.92 -15.71
CA GLU A 384 -3.07 8.55 -15.68
C GLU A 384 -1.99 7.65 -15.08
N ARG A 385 -2.37 6.52 -14.48
CA ARG A 385 -1.45 5.47 -14.03
C ARG A 385 -1.36 4.48 -15.18
N PRO A 386 -0.45 4.66 -16.17
CA PRO A 386 -0.38 3.78 -17.31
C PRO A 386 -0.17 2.35 -16.83
N ARG A 387 -1.27 1.61 -16.79
CA ARG A 387 -1.27 0.16 -16.82
C ARG A 387 -1.03 -0.17 -18.29
N CYS A 388 -0.44 -1.32 -18.58
CA CYS A 388 -0.62 -1.90 -19.91
C CYS A 388 -2.11 -2.25 -20.00
N GLU A 389 -2.95 -1.25 -20.25
CA GLU A 389 -4.37 -1.45 -20.54
C GLU A 389 -4.44 -2.28 -21.81
N ASP A 390 -5.40 -3.21 -21.82
CA ASP A 390 -5.70 -4.05 -22.96
C ASP A 390 -6.03 -3.17 -24.17
N GLN A 391 -5.01 -2.81 -24.95
CA GLN A 391 -5.23 -2.28 -26.29
C GLN A 391 -5.94 -3.37 -27.08
N VAL A 392 -7.08 -2.99 -27.64
CA VAL A 392 -7.81 -3.79 -28.60
C VAL A 392 -6.90 -4.02 -29.80
N MET A 393 -6.58 -5.29 -30.07
CA MET A 393 -5.71 -5.69 -31.17
C MET A 393 -6.54 -6.11 -32.38
N LEU A 394 -5.92 -6.05 -33.56
CA LEU A 394 -6.45 -6.64 -34.77
C LEU A 394 -5.84 -8.03 -34.97
N GLU A 395 -6.68 -9.06 -34.98
CA GLU A 395 -6.30 -10.38 -35.49
C GLU A 395 -6.45 -10.38 -37.02
N ILE A 396 -5.37 -10.78 -37.70
CA ILE A 396 -5.31 -10.82 -39.16
C ILE A 396 -4.95 -12.24 -39.59
N THR A 397 -5.79 -12.84 -40.42
CA THR A 397 -5.44 -14.12 -41.09
C THR A 397 -5.30 -13.84 -42.57
N ALA A 398 -4.13 -14.06 -43.14
CA ALA A 398 -3.85 -13.78 -44.55
C ALA A 398 -3.07 -14.92 -45.21
N GLY A 399 -3.57 -15.48 -46.31
CA GLY A 399 -2.87 -16.51 -47.09
C GLY A 399 -2.50 -17.79 -46.32
N GLY A 400 -3.16 -18.06 -45.19
CA GLY A 400 -2.88 -19.18 -44.28
C GLY A 400 -1.90 -18.85 -43.15
N PHE A 401 -1.50 -17.58 -43.00
CA PHE A 401 -0.69 -17.07 -41.89
C PHE A 401 -1.55 -16.24 -40.95
N GLU A 402 -1.13 -16.17 -39.69
CA GLU A 402 -1.79 -15.40 -38.63
C GLU A 402 -0.86 -14.27 -38.17
N PHE A 403 -1.46 -13.11 -37.91
CA PHE A 403 -0.76 -11.92 -37.43
C PHE A 403 -1.62 -11.23 -36.37
N VAL A 404 -0.96 -10.52 -35.46
CA VAL A 404 -1.61 -9.61 -34.52
C VAL A 404 -1.06 -8.21 -34.76
N ALA A 405 -1.96 -7.24 -34.97
CA ALA A 405 -1.59 -5.86 -35.20
C ALA A 405 -2.13 -4.93 -34.11
N ARG A 406 -1.28 -4.00 -33.66
CA ARG A 406 -1.65 -2.89 -32.79
C ARG A 406 -2.25 -1.77 -33.63
N LEU A 407 -3.33 -1.15 -33.17
CA LEU A 407 -3.89 0.07 -33.76
C LEU A 407 -3.07 1.30 -33.33
N GLU A 408 -2.80 2.23 -34.24
CA GLU A 408 -1.96 3.42 -33.97
C GLU A 408 -2.79 4.59 -33.43
N ASP A 409 -2.35 5.13 -32.29
CA ASP A 409 -3.00 6.26 -31.59
C ASP A 409 -2.86 7.56 -32.40
N GLU A 410 -1.89 7.65 -33.31
CA GLU A 410 -1.62 8.77 -34.22
C GLU A 410 -2.63 8.86 -35.39
N ALA A 411 -3.42 7.81 -35.63
CA ALA A 411 -4.47 7.77 -36.67
C ALA A 411 -5.88 7.48 -36.12
N PRO A 412 -6.37 8.23 -35.12
CA PRO A 412 -7.59 7.88 -34.38
C PRO A 412 -8.84 7.89 -35.25
N GLN A 413 -8.95 8.78 -36.24
CA GLN A 413 -10.11 8.83 -37.14
C GLN A 413 -10.11 7.63 -38.09
N THR A 414 -8.95 7.30 -38.64
CA THR A 414 -8.75 6.15 -39.52
C THR A 414 -9.02 4.85 -38.79
N VAL A 415 -8.49 4.69 -37.58
CA VAL A 415 -8.76 3.54 -36.70
C VAL A 415 -10.25 3.41 -36.40
N ALA A 416 -10.91 4.49 -35.98
CA ALA A 416 -12.34 4.47 -35.66
C ALA A 416 -13.21 4.15 -36.89
N ALA A 417 -12.82 4.62 -38.08
CA ALA A 417 -13.53 4.34 -39.32
C ALA A 417 -13.32 2.89 -39.78
N PHE A 418 -12.08 2.38 -39.73
CA PHE A 418 -11.79 1.00 -40.08
C PHE A 418 -12.45 0.00 -39.13
N ARG A 419 -12.46 0.26 -37.81
CA ARG A 419 -13.13 -0.60 -36.82
C ARG A 419 -14.62 -0.81 -37.11
N LYS A 420 -15.31 0.20 -37.65
CA LYS A 420 -16.73 0.08 -38.05
C LYS A 420 -16.94 -0.90 -39.22
N THR A 421 -15.87 -1.28 -39.92
CA THR A 421 -15.91 -2.24 -41.02
C THR A 421 -15.66 -3.68 -40.56
N LEU A 422 -15.26 -3.89 -39.30
CA LEU A 422 -14.99 -5.22 -38.77
C LEU A 422 -16.30 -5.97 -38.44
N PRO A 423 -16.35 -7.30 -38.65
CA PRO A 423 -15.32 -8.13 -39.29
C PRO A 423 -15.18 -7.81 -40.78
N TYR A 424 -13.94 -7.70 -41.27
CA TYR A 424 -13.66 -7.39 -42.66
C TYR A 424 -12.98 -8.57 -43.35
N ASP A 425 -13.61 -9.10 -44.40
CA ASP A 425 -13.10 -10.22 -45.21
C ASP A 425 -12.91 -9.78 -46.65
N SER A 426 -11.74 -10.08 -47.22
CA SER A 426 -11.40 -9.65 -48.58
C SER A 426 -10.30 -10.53 -49.20
N ARG A 427 -9.71 -10.04 -50.29
CA ARG A 427 -8.57 -10.64 -50.97
C ARG A 427 -7.42 -9.64 -50.99
N VAL A 428 -6.25 -10.10 -50.57
CA VAL A 428 -5.00 -9.34 -50.62
C VAL A 428 -4.20 -9.80 -51.85
N ILE A 429 -3.62 -8.86 -52.59
CA ILE A 429 -2.78 -9.11 -53.78
C ILE A 429 -1.48 -8.31 -53.69
N HIS A 430 -0.45 -8.71 -54.43
CA HIS A 430 0.79 -7.95 -54.46
C HIS A 430 0.59 -6.59 -55.16
N VAL A 431 1.20 -5.53 -54.62
CA VAL A 431 1.15 -4.19 -55.21
C VAL A 431 1.83 -4.17 -56.58
N ARG A 432 1.36 -3.29 -57.48
CA ARG A 432 1.96 -3.14 -58.82
C ARG A 432 3.05 -2.06 -58.87
N TRP A 433 2.91 -1.01 -58.07
CA TRP A 433 3.72 0.20 -58.17
C TRP A 433 4.62 0.44 -56.96
N SER A 434 4.26 -0.11 -55.80
CA SER A 434 4.77 0.38 -54.51
C SER A 434 5.95 -0.42 -53.93
N GLY A 435 6.51 -1.40 -54.64
CA GLY A 435 7.63 -2.22 -54.15
C GLY A 435 7.19 -3.48 -53.39
N GLU A 436 7.83 -3.76 -52.25
CA GLU A 436 7.57 -4.96 -51.43
C GLU A 436 6.35 -4.78 -50.51
N GLY A 437 5.17 -4.63 -51.13
CA GLY A 437 3.89 -4.46 -50.44
C GLY A 437 2.78 -5.34 -50.99
N CYS A 438 1.74 -5.54 -50.19
CA CYS A 438 0.50 -6.19 -50.59
C CYS A 438 -0.65 -5.20 -50.41
N TRP A 439 -1.54 -5.08 -51.39
CA TRP A 439 -2.71 -4.21 -51.30
C TRP A 439 -4.00 -5.01 -51.14
N ILE A 440 -5.04 -4.34 -50.66
CA ILE A 440 -6.42 -4.79 -50.67
C ILE A 440 -7.22 -3.70 -51.38
N PRO A 441 -7.76 -3.97 -52.58
CA PRO A 441 -8.55 -2.97 -53.30
C PRO A 441 -9.91 -2.82 -52.62
N MET A 442 -10.26 -1.60 -52.25
CA MET A 442 -11.55 -1.27 -51.63
C MET A 442 -12.46 -0.45 -52.57
N GLY A 443 -12.01 -0.16 -53.80
CA GLY A 443 -12.79 0.51 -54.83
C GLY A 443 -13.17 1.94 -54.45
N ASP A 444 -14.45 2.28 -54.57
CA ASP A 444 -14.99 3.61 -54.28
C ASP A 444 -15.47 3.75 -52.81
N LEU A 445 -15.02 2.86 -51.91
CA LEU A 445 -15.39 2.94 -50.49
C LEU A 445 -14.86 4.25 -49.89
N ASP A 446 -15.77 5.08 -49.41
CA ASP A 446 -15.46 6.29 -48.66
C ASP A 446 -15.75 6.06 -47.17
N LEU A 447 -14.68 6.06 -46.37
CA LEU A 447 -14.77 5.95 -44.91
C LEU A 447 -14.88 7.31 -44.20
N GLY A 448 -14.95 8.40 -44.96
CA GLY A 448 -15.10 9.77 -44.45
C GLY A 448 -13.86 10.28 -43.72
N VAL A 449 -12.67 9.74 -44.03
CA VAL A 449 -11.40 10.10 -43.38
C VAL A 449 -10.44 10.73 -44.40
N GLY A 450 -9.83 11.84 -44.02
CA GLY A 450 -8.77 12.49 -44.81
C GLY A 450 -7.37 11.97 -44.44
N PRO A 451 -6.30 12.61 -44.92
CA PRO A 451 -4.92 12.27 -44.54
C PRO A 451 -4.68 12.41 -43.03
N GLU A 452 -4.13 11.37 -42.42
CA GLU A 452 -3.90 11.25 -40.97
C GLU A 452 -2.75 10.26 -40.71
N ASN A 453 -1.72 10.63 -39.95
CA ASN A 453 -0.47 9.85 -39.81
C ASN A 453 0.06 9.32 -41.15
N ALA A 454 0.05 10.19 -42.17
CA ALA A 454 0.27 9.76 -43.55
C ALA A 454 1.75 9.51 -43.83
N THR A 455 2.05 8.38 -44.46
CA THR A 455 3.40 8.02 -44.91
C THR A 455 3.39 7.56 -46.36
N GLN A 456 4.45 7.90 -47.09
CA GLN A 456 4.75 7.34 -48.41
C GLN A 456 5.66 6.10 -48.30
N TYR A 457 6.37 5.93 -47.19
CA TYR A 457 7.38 4.89 -47.01
C TYR A 457 7.04 4.03 -45.79
N PRO A 458 5.95 3.25 -45.82
CA PRO A 458 5.62 2.38 -44.71
C PRO A 458 6.72 1.33 -44.52
N SER A 459 7.10 1.11 -43.26
CA SER A 459 8.07 0.10 -42.85
C SER A 459 7.43 -1.30 -42.87
N PRO A 460 8.22 -2.39 -42.98
CA PRO A 460 7.68 -3.74 -42.88
C PRO A 460 6.82 -3.93 -41.62
N GLY A 461 5.62 -4.46 -41.79
CA GLY A 461 4.63 -4.66 -40.73
C GLY A 461 3.63 -3.51 -40.57
N GLU A 462 3.91 -2.33 -41.15
CA GLU A 462 2.96 -1.22 -41.13
C GLU A 462 1.83 -1.43 -42.15
N ILE A 463 0.62 -1.09 -41.72
CA ILE A 463 -0.60 -1.14 -42.51
C ILE A 463 -1.10 0.29 -42.70
N ILE A 464 -1.23 0.70 -43.95
CA ILE A 464 -1.70 2.03 -44.33
C ILE A 464 -3.06 1.95 -45.00
N PHE A 465 -3.92 2.94 -44.73
CA PHE A 465 -5.20 3.14 -45.40
C PHE A 465 -5.12 4.38 -46.29
N TYR A 466 -5.43 4.23 -47.57
CA TYR A 466 -5.52 5.35 -48.51
C TYR A 466 -7.00 5.64 -48.82
N PRO A 467 -7.51 6.86 -48.54
CA PRO A 467 -8.93 7.20 -48.66
C PRO A 467 -9.42 7.40 -50.11
N GLY A 468 -8.57 7.16 -51.11
CA GLY A 468 -8.89 7.35 -52.51
C GLY A 468 -8.69 8.79 -53.01
N GLY A 469 -9.41 9.14 -54.09
CA GLY A 469 -9.39 10.47 -54.72
C GLY A 469 -8.50 10.53 -55.96
N VAL A 470 -7.19 10.25 -55.82
CA VAL A 470 -6.26 10.18 -56.97
C VAL A 470 -6.17 8.76 -57.53
N SER A 471 -6.18 7.77 -56.63
CA SER A 471 -6.31 6.34 -56.93
C SER A 471 -7.55 5.80 -56.23
N GLU A 472 -7.88 4.52 -56.45
CA GLU A 472 -8.92 3.82 -55.69
C GLU A 472 -8.58 3.77 -54.18
N THR A 473 -9.59 3.63 -53.33
CA THR A 473 -9.41 3.40 -51.90
C THR A 473 -8.73 2.05 -51.71
N GLU A 474 -7.69 1.99 -50.89
CA GLU A 474 -6.93 0.76 -50.66
C GLU A 474 -6.32 0.67 -49.27
N LEU A 475 -6.15 -0.56 -48.79
CA LEU A 475 -5.23 -0.86 -47.70
C LEU A 475 -3.93 -1.40 -48.29
N LEU A 476 -2.80 -1.04 -47.71
CA LEU A 476 -1.51 -1.63 -48.05
C LEU A 476 -0.81 -2.16 -46.79
N ILE A 477 -0.31 -3.38 -46.88
CA ILE A 477 0.53 -4.04 -45.87
C ILE A 477 1.96 -4.12 -46.43
N ALA A 478 2.90 -3.46 -45.78
CA ALA A 478 4.31 -3.52 -46.17
C ALA A 478 4.96 -4.81 -45.63
N TYR A 479 5.67 -5.55 -46.48
CA TYR A 479 6.47 -6.71 -46.05
C TYR A 479 7.98 -6.50 -46.27
N GLY A 480 8.36 -5.39 -46.88
CA GLY A 480 9.73 -5.01 -47.22
C GLY A 480 9.82 -3.51 -47.53
N TYR A 481 10.72 -3.11 -48.43
CA TYR A 481 10.84 -1.71 -48.83
C TYR A 481 9.68 -1.26 -49.72
N VAL A 482 8.92 -0.27 -49.26
CA VAL A 482 7.77 0.28 -49.97
C VAL A 482 7.98 1.77 -50.27
N SER A 483 7.62 2.19 -51.48
CA SER A 483 7.43 3.59 -51.85
C SER A 483 6.04 3.71 -52.45
N PHE A 484 5.07 4.10 -51.63
CA PHE A 484 3.65 4.07 -51.96
C PHE A 484 3.30 4.98 -53.14
N GLY A 485 2.59 4.43 -54.12
CA GLY A 485 2.24 5.15 -55.34
C GLY A 485 1.25 4.40 -56.23
N SER A 486 0.81 5.09 -57.28
CA SER A 486 -0.08 4.55 -58.32
C SER A 486 0.38 5.01 -59.71
N LYS A 487 -0.43 4.71 -60.74
CA LYS A 487 -0.23 5.23 -62.10
C LYS A 487 -0.18 6.77 -62.18
N ALA A 488 -0.71 7.46 -61.17
CA ALA A 488 -0.74 8.92 -61.09
C ALA A 488 0.50 9.52 -60.40
N GLY A 489 1.40 8.69 -59.85
CA GLY A 489 2.59 9.12 -59.12
C GLY A 489 2.56 8.71 -57.65
N SER A 490 3.36 9.40 -56.84
CA SER A 490 3.50 9.13 -55.41
C SER A 490 2.20 9.40 -54.64
N LEU A 491 1.91 8.53 -53.67
CA LEU A 491 0.77 8.62 -52.76
C LEU A 491 1.25 8.57 -51.31
N ALA A 492 0.39 9.00 -50.38
CA ALA A 492 0.61 8.84 -48.94
C ALA A 492 -0.65 8.26 -48.31
N GLY A 493 -0.50 7.16 -47.58
CA GLY A 493 -1.60 6.50 -46.87
C GLY A 493 -1.45 6.65 -45.37
N ASN A 494 -2.57 6.59 -44.66
CA ASN A 494 -2.68 6.76 -43.23
C ASN A 494 -2.18 5.50 -42.52
N HIS A 495 -1.04 5.57 -41.84
CA HIS A 495 -0.55 4.46 -41.03
C HIS A 495 -1.41 4.33 -39.77
N PHE A 496 -2.24 3.28 -39.73
CA PHE A 496 -3.25 3.12 -38.68
C PHE A 496 -3.11 1.81 -37.90
N ALA A 497 -2.29 0.86 -38.37
CA ALA A 497 -2.00 -0.35 -37.63
C ALA A 497 -0.57 -0.86 -37.92
N THR A 498 0.02 -1.55 -36.95
CA THR A 498 1.33 -2.18 -37.07
C THR A 498 1.29 -3.62 -36.57
N ILE A 499 1.77 -4.56 -37.38
CA ILE A 499 1.91 -5.97 -37.02
C ILE A 499 2.99 -6.12 -35.94
N VAL A 500 2.59 -6.61 -34.77
CA VAL A 500 3.47 -6.84 -33.62
C VAL A 500 3.80 -8.33 -33.42
N GLU A 501 2.95 -9.24 -33.89
CA GLU A 501 3.18 -10.70 -33.86
C GLU A 501 2.96 -11.31 -35.26
N GLY A 502 3.75 -12.33 -35.62
CA GLY A 502 3.73 -12.96 -36.95
C GLY A 502 4.65 -12.29 -37.97
N ASN A 503 5.57 -11.41 -37.56
CA ASN A 503 6.48 -10.68 -38.44
C ASN A 503 7.32 -11.60 -39.35
N GLU A 504 7.67 -12.80 -38.88
CA GLU A 504 8.36 -13.85 -39.63
C GLU A 504 7.56 -14.33 -40.86
N HIS A 505 6.24 -14.13 -40.87
CA HIS A 505 5.34 -14.53 -41.95
C HIS A 505 5.05 -13.42 -42.97
N LEU A 506 5.51 -12.18 -42.73
CA LEU A 506 5.31 -11.06 -43.65
C LEU A 506 5.90 -11.31 -45.04
N ARG A 507 7.21 -11.63 -45.10
CA ARG A 507 7.88 -11.92 -46.38
C ARG A 507 7.29 -13.16 -47.07
N PRO A 508 7.02 -14.28 -46.37
CA PRO A 508 6.29 -15.41 -46.94
C PRO A 508 4.93 -15.04 -47.55
N LEU A 509 4.10 -14.23 -46.87
CA LEU A 509 2.83 -13.73 -47.40
C LEU A 509 3.05 -12.88 -48.66
N GLY A 510 4.01 -11.96 -48.64
CA GLY A 510 4.36 -11.11 -49.78
C GLY A 510 4.76 -11.91 -51.02
N VAL A 511 5.66 -12.89 -50.85
CA VAL A 511 6.11 -13.79 -51.92
C VAL A 511 4.94 -14.63 -52.45
N LYS A 512 4.05 -15.11 -51.57
CA LYS A 512 2.87 -15.85 -51.96
C LYS A 512 1.91 -15.00 -52.80
N CYS A 513 1.60 -13.79 -52.36
CA CYS A 513 0.80 -12.84 -53.13
C CYS A 513 1.42 -12.51 -54.50
N LEU A 514 2.75 -12.45 -54.59
CA LEU A 514 3.48 -12.15 -55.83
C LEU A 514 3.39 -13.30 -56.85
N TRP A 515 3.65 -14.54 -56.41
CA TRP A 515 3.76 -15.69 -57.31
C TRP A 515 2.45 -16.46 -57.51
N GLU A 516 1.58 -16.47 -56.51
CA GLU A 516 0.31 -17.21 -56.52
C GLU A 516 -0.91 -16.29 -56.69
N GLY A 517 -0.70 -14.97 -56.73
CA GLY A 517 -1.77 -14.00 -56.89
C GLY A 517 -2.63 -13.86 -55.62
N ALA A 518 -3.91 -13.56 -55.80
CA ALA A 518 -4.82 -13.18 -54.71
C ALA A 518 -4.94 -14.22 -53.60
N GLN A 519 -4.72 -13.79 -52.36
CA GLN A 519 -4.86 -14.60 -51.15
C GLN A 519 -6.07 -14.12 -50.33
N ALA A 520 -6.72 -15.02 -49.59
CA ALA A 520 -7.77 -14.62 -48.65
C ALA A 520 -7.16 -13.84 -47.49
N ILE A 521 -7.85 -12.79 -47.04
CA ILE A 521 -7.48 -12.03 -45.84
C ILE A 521 -8.72 -11.70 -45.00
N SER A 522 -8.61 -11.80 -43.68
CA SER A 522 -9.64 -11.44 -42.71
C SER A 522 -9.07 -10.61 -41.57
N PHE A 523 -9.81 -9.59 -41.14
CA PHE A 523 -9.52 -8.78 -39.97
C PHE A 523 -10.61 -8.95 -38.91
N ARG A 524 -10.22 -9.17 -37.66
CA ARG A 524 -11.10 -9.32 -36.48
C ARG A 524 -10.56 -8.49 -35.32
N GLU A 525 -11.43 -8.19 -34.38
CA GLU A 525 -11.12 -7.39 -33.18
C GLU A 525 -11.09 -8.29 -31.95
N THR A 526 -10.10 -8.10 -31.06
CA THR A 526 -9.94 -8.86 -29.80
C THR A 526 -10.49 -8.14 -28.59
#